data_AF-A0A382YRI3-F1
#
_entry.id   AF-A0A382YRI3-F1
#
_cell.length_a   1.000
_cell.length_b   1.000
_cell.length_c   1.000
_cell.angle_alpha   90.00
_cell.angle_beta   90.00
_cell.angle_gamma   90.00
#
_symmetry.space_group_name_H-M   'P 1'
#
loop_
_entity.id
_entity.type
_entity.pdbx_description
1 polymer ?
#
loop_
_entity_poly.entity_id
_entity_poly.type
_entity_poly.pdbx_seq_one_letter_code
_entity_poly.pdbx_strand_id
1 'polypeptide(L)'
;AALAIFVVWTARGHLRRLWRHAFRGEEGGMEQEVLAPVVAIVGLAAGSVLVVAWLVVTGLSLYVAVLLLIGAVIVFISLSRIVCEAGLPGCQTPKVPQAFITRGFGPEILGLKNLTGLGLSTVWIGETAANMMNAVVHALKLTSTEKRADRRLPLAMLVAVLVGLAGSIWVTMTLAHQYGGINLHSWYFSGAPRWPFRYLASVYNAPEPFLPRLTFTGIGATVMASLLFLRHRFLWWPLHPVGFPIASTYTIVSYGWFAIFT
;
A
#
# COMPACT_ATOMS: atom_id res chain seq x y z
N ALA A 1 -5.37 0.82 -9.28
CA ALA A 1 -5.31 2.14 -9.92
C ALA A 1 -6.66 2.84 -9.96
N ALA A 2 -7.67 2.33 -10.69
CA ALA A 2 -8.99 2.97 -10.81
C ALA A 2 -9.63 3.35 -9.46
N LEU A 3 -9.60 2.44 -8.47
CA LEU A 3 -10.11 2.72 -7.13
C LEU A 3 -9.37 3.87 -6.42
N ALA A 4 -8.03 3.85 -6.39
CA ALA A 4 -7.25 4.93 -5.81
C ALA A 4 -7.52 6.28 -6.48
N ILE A 5 -7.62 6.30 -7.81
CA ILE A 5 -7.94 7.51 -8.57
C ILE A 5 -9.32 8.04 -8.16
N PHE A 6 -10.31 7.16 -8.04
CA PHE A 6 -11.65 7.53 -7.59
C PHE A 6 -11.65 8.09 -6.14
N VAL A 7 -10.87 7.50 -5.24
CA VAL A 7 -10.71 8.00 -3.85
C VAL A 7 -10.06 9.39 -3.85
N VAL A 8 -9.00 9.60 -4.61
CA VAL A 8 -8.34 10.92 -4.71
C VAL A 8 -9.29 11.94 -5.34
N TRP A 9 -10.04 11.54 -6.37
CA TRP A 9 -11.00 12.40 -7.05
C TRP A 9 -12.15 12.83 -6.13
N THR A 10 -12.71 11.91 -5.34
CA THR A 10 -13.75 12.24 -4.35
C THR A 10 -13.21 13.11 -3.21
N ALA A 11 -11.94 12.93 -2.83
CA ALA A 11 -11.27 13.74 -1.81
C ALA A 11 -10.82 15.15 -2.27
N ARG A 12 -10.99 15.51 -3.55
CA ARG A 12 -10.48 16.78 -4.13
C ARG A 12 -10.88 18.03 -3.35
N GLY A 13 -12.09 18.06 -2.77
CA GLY A 13 -12.58 19.19 -1.99
C GLY A 13 -11.87 19.35 -0.65
N HIS A 14 -11.49 18.24 -0.02
CA HIS A 14 -10.70 18.23 1.21
C HIS A 14 -9.22 18.56 0.91
N LEU A 15 -8.63 17.97 -0.14
CA LEU A 15 -7.25 18.28 -0.56
C LEU A 15 -7.07 19.77 -0.92
N ARG A 16 -8.05 20.37 -1.60
CA ARG A 16 -8.05 21.82 -1.87
C ARG A 16 -8.14 22.67 -0.61
N ARG A 17 -8.86 22.22 0.43
CA ARG A 17 -8.93 22.93 1.73
C ARG A 17 -7.59 22.83 2.47
N LEU A 18 -7.00 21.63 2.51
CA LEU A 18 -5.68 21.40 3.10
C LEU A 18 -4.60 22.30 2.47
N TRP A 19 -4.59 22.38 1.13
CA TRP A 19 -3.65 23.24 0.40
C TRP A 19 -3.81 24.73 0.72
N ARG A 20 -5.06 25.22 0.78
CA ARG A 20 -5.32 26.63 1.12
C ARG A 20 -4.93 26.94 2.56
N HIS A 21 -5.20 26.06 3.51
CA HIS A 21 -4.75 26.26 4.90
C HIS A 21 -3.23 26.23 5.04
N ALA A 22 -2.54 25.36 4.27
CA ALA A 22 -1.09 25.26 4.33
C ALA A 22 -0.36 26.49 3.76
N PHE A 23 -0.82 27.03 2.63
CA PHE A 23 -0.07 28.06 1.90
C PHE A 23 -0.74 29.43 1.85
N ARG A 24 -2.04 29.55 2.16
CA ARG A 24 -2.78 30.82 2.17
C ARG A 24 -3.18 31.30 3.55
N GLY A 25 -2.92 30.50 4.60
CA GLY A 25 -3.20 30.89 5.98
C GLY A 25 -4.68 31.11 6.29
N GLU A 26 -5.59 30.39 5.61
CA GLU A 26 -7.01 30.41 5.97
C GLU A 26 -7.19 29.95 7.43
N GLU A 27 -7.86 30.77 8.26
CA GLU A 27 -8.13 30.48 9.66
C GLU A 27 -9.46 29.73 9.84
N GLY A 28 -9.46 28.74 10.73
CA GLY A 28 -10.66 27.98 11.14
C GLY A 28 -11.01 26.77 10.27
N GLY A 29 -11.61 25.73 10.85
CA GLY A 29 -12.13 24.58 10.11
C GLY A 29 -11.20 23.36 9.96
N MET A 30 -10.08 23.32 10.69
CA MET A 30 -9.15 22.18 10.77
C MET A 30 -8.83 21.76 12.23
N GLU A 31 -9.76 21.96 13.16
CA GLU A 31 -9.57 21.65 14.59
C GLU A 31 -9.50 20.15 14.90
N GLN A 32 -10.06 19.34 14.01
CA GLN A 32 -10.04 17.88 14.06
C GLN A 32 -8.82 17.27 13.34
N GLU A 33 -7.96 18.10 12.72
CA GLU A 33 -6.74 17.62 12.09
C GLU A 33 -5.63 17.40 13.12
N VAL A 34 -5.11 16.18 13.14
CA VAL A 34 -4.07 15.76 14.10
C VAL A 34 -2.71 16.39 13.78
N LEU A 35 -2.46 16.66 12.50
CA LEU A 35 -1.26 17.34 12.02
C LEU A 35 -1.63 18.73 11.46
N ALA A 36 -0.73 19.69 11.64
CA ALA A 36 -0.85 20.96 10.93
C ALA A 36 -0.78 20.71 9.40
N PRO A 37 -1.61 21.38 8.57
CA PRO A 37 -1.65 21.16 7.13
C PRO A 37 -0.29 21.27 6.43
N VAL A 38 0.53 22.24 6.85
CA VAL A 38 1.90 22.41 6.34
C VAL A 38 2.77 21.18 6.65
N VAL A 39 2.71 20.70 7.89
CA VAL A 39 3.50 19.53 8.33
C VAL A 39 3.07 18.27 7.58
N ALA A 40 1.77 18.09 7.32
CA ALA A 40 1.28 16.97 6.54
C ALA A 40 1.79 16.99 5.09
N ILE A 41 1.73 18.15 4.41
CA ILE A 41 2.18 18.28 3.01
C ILE A 41 3.70 18.17 2.91
N VAL A 42 4.44 18.90 3.75
CA VAL A 42 5.91 18.87 3.76
C VAL A 42 6.41 17.49 4.19
N GLY A 43 5.78 16.86 5.18
CA GLY A 43 6.10 15.50 5.61
C GLY A 43 5.90 14.47 4.50
N LEU A 44 4.79 14.56 3.75
CA LEU A 44 4.55 13.69 2.60
C LEU A 44 5.60 13.90 1.50
N ALA A 45 5.94 15.16 1.20
CA ALA A 45 6.94 15.49 0.18
C ALA A 45 8.35 15.02 0.60
N ALA A 46 8.78 15.36 1.81
CA ALA A 46 10.07 14.96 2.35
C ALA A 46 10.19 13.44 2.47
N GLY A 47 9.14 12.76 2.95
CA GLY A 47 9.09 11.29 3.01
C GLY A 47 9.17 10.66 1.63
N SER A 48 8.48 11.22 0.63
CA SER A 48 8.54 10.75 -0.76
C SER A 48 9.95 10.90 -1.35
N VAL A 49 10.59 12.04 -1.14
CA VAL A 49 11.97 12.30 -1.58
C VAL A 49 12.94 11.36 -0.89
N LEU A 50 12.80 11.15 0.43
CA LEU A 50 13.65 10.24 1.19
C LEU A 50 13.54 8.81 0.67
N VAL A 51 12.32 8.32 0.43
CA VAL A 51 12.11 6.96 -0.11
C VAL A 51 12.70 6.84 -1.51
N VAL A 52 12.48 7.81 -2.40
CA VAL A 52 13.07 7.79 -3.75
C VAL A 52 14.60 7.82 -3.68
N ALA A 53 15.18 8.70 -2.87
CA ALA A 53 16.63 8.79 -2.69
C ALA A 53 17.20 7.48 -2.15
N TRP A 54 16.57 6.88 -1.15
CA TRP A 54 16.97 5.57 -0.61
C TRP A 54 16.88 4.46 -1.66
N LEU A 55 15.82 4.41 -2.45
CA LEU A 55 15.67 3.45 -3.55
C LEU A 55 16.75 3.64 -4.63
N VAL A 56 17.11 4.89 -4.95
CA VAL A 56 18.18 5.17 -5.91
C VAL A 56 19.54 4.73 -5.37
N VAL A 57 19.82 5.01 -4.10
CA VAL A 57 21.06 4.59 -3.41
C VAL A 57 21.17 3.06 -3.35
N THR A 58 20.06 2.35 -3.15
CA THR A 58 20.04 0.87 -3.18
C THR A 58 20.21 0.28 -4.59
N GLY A 59 20.29 1.13 -5.62
CA GLY A 59 20.69 0.75 -6.97
C GLY A 59 19.58 0.84 -8.02
N LEU A 60 18.36 1.23 -7.64
CA LEU A 60 17.29 1.48 -8.62
C LEU A 60 17.59 2.73 -9.43
N SER A 61 17.23 2.71 -10.70
CA SER A 61 17.17 3.91 -11.52
C SER A 61 16.04 4.82 -11.04
N LEU A 62 16.21 6.13 -11.23
CA LEU A 62 15.26 7.14 -10.74
C LEU A 62 13.83 6.89 -11.22
N TYR A 63 13.66 6.54 -12.51
CA TYR A 63 12.33 6.28 -13.06
C TYR A 63 11.66 5.06 -12.41
N VAL A 64 12.40 3.98 -12.14
CA VAL A 64 11.86 2.78 -11.47
C VAL A 64 11.51 3.09 -10.02
N ALA A 65 12.36 3.84 -9.31
CA ALA A 65 12.09 4.26 -7.93
C ALA A 65 10.80 5.10 -7.83
N VAL A 66 10.61 6.06 -8.72
CA VAL A 66 9.40 6.89 -8.79
C VAL A 66 8.16 6.05 -9.13
N LEU A 67 8.25 5.17 -10.13
CA LEU A 67 7.15 4.27 -10.49
C LEU A 67 6.77 3.34 -9.34
N LEU A 68 7.76 2.81 -8.61
CA LEU A 68 7.53 1.94 -7.46
C LEU A 68 6.81 2.70 -6.33
N LEU A 69 7.25 3.93 -6.03
CA LEU A 69 6.60 4.77 -5.02
C LEU A 69 5.15 5.09 -5.40
N ILE A 70 4.89 5.52 -6.63
CA ILE A 70 3.53 5.80 -7.11
C ILE A 70 2.67 4.54 -7.03
N GLY A 71 3.20 3.40 -7.47
CA GLY A 71 2.53 2.11 -7.37
C GLY A 71 2.20 1.73 -5.92
N ALA A 72 3.13 1.93 -4.99
CA ALA A 72 2.93 1.66 -3.57
C ALA A 72 1.83 2.55 -2.98
N VAL A 73 1.85 3.86 -3.24
CA VAL A 73 0.82 4.80 -2.78
C VAL A 73 -0.56 4.44 -3.33
N ILE A 74 -0.67 4.12 -4.62
CA ILE A 74 -1.93 3.66 -5.23
C ILE A 74 -2.47 2.42 -4.51
N VAL A 75 -1.58 1.47 -4.22
CA VAL A 75 -1.93 0.21 -3.57
C VAL A 75 -2.35 0.45 -2.12
N PHE A 76 -1.60 1.24 -1.36
CA PHE A 76 -1.96 1.57 0.02
C PHE A 76 -3.31 2.30 0.08
N ILE A 77 -3.55 3.32 -0.76
CA ILE A 77 -4.85 4.03 -0.82
C ILE A 77 -5.99 3.07 -1.15
N SER A 78 -5.78 2.21 -2.14
CA SER A 78 -6.79 1.22 -2.53
C SER A 78 -7.10 0.27 -1.38
N LEU A 79 -6.08 -0.28 -0.72
CA LEU A 79 -6.25 -1.20 0.41
C LEU A 79 -6.95 -0.54 1.59
N SER A 80 -6.52 0.66 1.99
CA SER A 80 -7.15 1.36 3.12
C SER A 80 -8.60 1.67 2.83
N ARG A 81 -8.95 2.03 1.59
CA ARG A 81 -10.35 2.21 1.20
C ARG A 81 -11.15 0.90 1.32
N ILE A 82 -10.59 -0.21 0.84
CA ILE A 82 -11.22 -1.53 0.90
C ILE A 82 -11.46 -1.93 2.36
N VAL A 83 -10.44 -1.82 3.21
CA VAL A 83 -10.50 -2.14 4.64
C VAL A 83 -11.54 -1.27 5.36
N CYS A 84 -11.58 0.03 5.07
CA CYS A 84 -12.55 0.93 5.68
C CYS A 84 -13.99 0.68 5.23
N GLU A 85 -14.22 0.33 3.96
CA GLU A 85 -15.57 0.05 3.44
C GLU A 85 -16.08 -1.32 3.86
N ALA A 86 -15.21 -2.33 3.92
CA ALA A 86 -15.59 -3.71 4.22
C ALA A 86 -15.46 -4.08 5.71
N GLY A 87 -15.03 -3.15 6.57
CA GLY A 87 -14.85 -3.43 8.00
C GLY A 87 -13.81 -4.51 8.31
N LEU A 88 -12.89 -4.80 7.39
CA LEU A 88 -11.90 -5.85 7.53
C LEU A 88 -10.74 -5.40 8.43
N PRO A 89 -10.21 -6.23 9.34
CA PRO A 89 -9.03 -5.87 10.14
C PRO A 89 -7.75 -5.71 9.30
N GLY A 90 -7.72 -6.31 8.11
CA GLY A 90 -6.62 -6.21 7.16
C GLY A 90 -6.96 -6.95 5.87
N CYS A 91 -6.27 -6.60 4.78
CA CYS A 91 -6.44 -7.27 3.49
C CYS A 91 -5.09 -7.31 2.77
N GLN A 92 -4.80 -8.45 2.13
CA GLN A 92 -3.62 -8.58 1.28
C GLN A 92 -3.83 -7.89 -0.06
N THR A 93 -2.74 -7.50 -0.72
CA THR A 93 -2.82 -6.94 -2.06
C THR A 93 -2.95 -8.05 -3.09
N PRO A 94 -3.87 -7.92 -4.04
CA PRO A 94 -3.97 -8.87 -5.15
C PRO A 94 -2.74 -8.83 -6.05
N LYS A 95 -2.13 -7.64 -6.19
CA LYS A 95 -0.92 -7.42 -6.96
C LYS A 95 -0.06 -6.34 -6.32
N VAL A 96 1.20 -6.69 -6.08
CA VAL A 96 2.22 -5.79 -5.53
C VAL A 96 2.82 -4.94 -6.66
N PRO A 97 3.10 -3.64 -6.48
CA PRO A 97 3.56 -2.75 -7.56
C PRO A 97 4.87 -3.21 -8.21
N GLN A 98 5.78 -3.82 -7.45
CA GLN A 98 7.00 -4.42 -7.98
C GLN A 98 6.73 -5.45 -9.08
N ALA A 99 5.76 -6.35 -8.88
CA ALA A 99 5.40 -7.40 -9.82
C ALA A 99 4.77 -6.81 -11.09
N PHE A 100 4.11 -5.66 -10.97
CA PHE A 100 3.59 -4.93 -12.11
C PHE A 100 4.71 -4.28 -12.93
N ILE A 101 5.71 -3.68 -12.28
CA ILE A 101 6.85 -3.04 -12.94
C ILE A 101 7.76 -4.10 -13.59
N THR A 102 8.16 -5.14 -12.86
CA THR A 102 9.03 -6.22 -13.38
C THR A 102 8.42 -6.90 -14.59
N ARG A 103 7.13 -7.24 -14.52
CA ARG A 103 6.42 -7.89 -15.63
C ARG A 103 6.06 -6.92 -16.75
N GLY A 104 5.79 -5.65 -16.45
CA GLY A 104 5.39 -4.65 -17.43
C GLY A 104 6.53 -4.25 -18.36
N PHE A 105 7.69 -3.91 -17.81
CA PHE A 105 8.85 -3.50 -18.61
C PHE A 105 9.74 -4.67 -19.04
N GLY A 106 9.70 -5.79 -18.30
CA GLY A 106 10.51 -6.97 -18.59
C GLY A 106 12.00 -6.79 -18.31
N PRO A 107 12.78 -7.87 -18.47
CA PRO A 107 14.20 -7.87 -18.13
C PRO A 107 15.06 -7.02 -19.06
N GLU A 108 14.71 -6.90 -20.34
CA GLU A 108 15.47 -6.16 -21.34
C GLU A 108 15.50 -4.66 -21.05
N ILE A 109 14.35 -4.07 -20.72
CA ILE A 109 14.23 -2.62 -20.45
C ILE A 109 14.75 -2.28 -19.05
N LEU A 110 14.46 -3.12 -18.05
CA LEU A 110 14.87 -2.85 -16.67
C LEU A 110 16.37 -3.12 -16.46
N GLY A 111 16.93 -4.12 -17.13
CA GLY A 111 18.25 -4.63 -16.83
C GLY A 111 18.35 -5.30 -15.46
N LEU A 112 19.43 -6.06 -15.25
CA LEU A 112 19.64 -6.85 -14.04
C LEU A 112 19.65 -5.99 -12.75
N LYS A 113 20.26 -4.80 -12.81
CA LYS A 113 20.37 -3.91 -11.64
C LYS A 113 19.01 -3.51 -11.07
N ASN A 114 18.09 -3.05 -11.92
CA ASN A 114 16.74 -2.68 -11.48
C ASN A 114 15.92 -3.89 -11.06
N LEU A 115 16.07 -5.04 -11.75
CA LEU A 115 15.40 -6.27 -11.36
C LEU A 115 15.79 -6.71 -9.94
N THR A 116 17.09 -6.77 -9.65
CA THR A 116 17.58 -7.12 -8.30
C THR A 116 17.08 -6.12 -7.25
N GLY A 117 17.13 -4.82 -7.53
CA GLY A 117 16.59 -3.79 -6.64
C GLY A 117 15.08 -3.95 -6.38
N LEU A 118 14.31 -4.24 -7.42
CA LEU A 118 12.86 -4.53 -7.30
C LEU A 118 12.59 -5.80 -6.49
N GLY A 119 13.41 -6.84 -6.62
CA GLY A 119 13.31 -8.01 -5.75
C GLY A 119 13.58 -7.69 -4.29
N LEU A 120 14.60 -6.90 -3.98
CA LEU A 120 14.85 -6.51 -2.58
C LEU A 120 13.73 -5.63 -2.00
N SER A 121 13.03 -4.87 -2.85
CA SER A 121 11.88 -4.08 -2.42
C SER A 121 10.66 -4.92 -1.96
N THR A 122 10.64 -6.23 -2.26
CA THR A 122 9.55 -7.11 -1.81
C THR A 122 9.47 -7.22 -0.30
N VAL A 123 10.56 -6.96 0.43
CA VAL A 123 10.59 -7.14 1.88
C VAL A 123 9.62 -6.19 2.57
N TRP A 124 9.47 -4.97 2.07
CA TRP A 124 8.63 -3.94 2.69
C TRP A 124 7.31 -3.68 1.94
N ILE A 125 7.21 -4.05 0.66
CA ILE A 125 5.95 -3.92 -0.13
C ILE A 125 5.24 -5.27 -0.32
N GLY A 126 5.96 -6.39 -0.22
CA GLY A 126 5.45 -7.73 -0.59
C GLY A 126 4.41 -8.29 0.36
N GLU A 127 4.56 -8.07 1.66
CA GLU A 127 3.62 -8.56 2.68
C GLU A 127 2.73 -7.42 3.17
N THR A 128 1.63 -7.19 2.44
CA THR A 128 0.73 -6.06 2.70
C THR A 128 -0.35 -6.32 3.75
N ALA A 129 -0.38 -7.51 4.36
CA ALA A 129 -1.32 -7.82 5.45
C ALA A 129 -1.17 -6.86 6.64
N ALA A 130 0.05 -6.36 6.88
CA ALA A 130 0.37 -5.34 7.88
C ALA A 130 0.56 -3.94 7.26
N ASN A 131 -0.37 -3.48 6.43
CA ASN A 131 -0.28 -2.14 5.85
C ASN A 131 -0.40 -1.06 6.95
N MET A 132 0.70 -0.36 7.22
CA MET A 132 0.77 0.73 8.22
C MET A 132 -0.27 1.82 8.00
N MET A 133 -0.67 2.08 6.76
CA MET A 133 -1.69 3.09 6.49
C MET A 133 -3.08 2.70 7.03
N ASN A 134 -3.39 1.40 7.06
CA ASN A 134 -4.65 0.92 7.65
C ASN A 134 -4.66 1.17 9.16
N ALA A 135 -3.56 0.85 9.85
CA ALA A 135 -3.41 1.08 11.28
C ALA A 135 -3.56 2.57 11.63
N VAL A 136 -2.97 3.46 10.82
CA VAL A 136 -3.13 4.90 10.97
C VAL A 136 -4.59 5.33 10.79
N VAL A 137 -5.27 4.85 9.74
CA VAL A 137 -6.68 5.20 9.50
C VAL A 137 -7.60 4.73 10.63
N HIS A 138 -7.39 3.52 11.16
CA HIS A 138 -8.17 3.02 12.30
C HIS A 138 -7.95 3.85 13.57
N ALA A 139 -6.70 4.21 13.87
CA ALA A 139 -6.39 5.04 15.03
C ALA A 139 -6.91 6.49 14.88
N LEU A 140 -6.88 7.06 13.68
CA LEU A 140 -7.54 8.33 13.38
C LEU A 140 -9.07 8.22 13.50
N LYS A 141 -9.65 7.08 13.13
CA LYS A 141 -11.10 6.87 13.26
C LYS A 141 -11.54 6.82 14.73
N LEU A 142 -10.74 6.22 15.61
CA LEU A 142 -11.00 6.15 17.05
C LEU A 142 -11.07 7.53 17.71
N THR A 143 -10.29 8.50 17.20
CA THR A 143 -10.24 9.88 17.72
C THR A 143 -11.16 10.84 16.96
N SER A 144 -11.85 10.37 15.92
CA SER A 144 -12.66 11.23 15.04
C SER A 144 -13.92 11.83 15.69
N THR A 145 -14.37 11.28 16.82
CA THR A 145 -15.52 11.79 17.58
C THR A 145 -15.13 12.92 18.55
N GLU A 146 -13.84 13.17 18.73
CA GLU A 146 -13.34 14.23 19.59
C GLU A 146 -13.54 15.60 18.92
N LYS A 147 -13.90 16.60 19.73
CA LYS A 147 -14.08 17.98 19.22
C LYS A 147 -12.78 18.60 18.72
N ARG A 148 -11.64 18.16 19.28
CA ARG A 148 -10.31 18.67 18.96
C ARG A 148 -9.33 17.51 18.92
N ALA A 149 -8.46 17.49 17.91
CA ALA A 149 -7.48 16.42 17.78
C ALA A 149 -6.37 16.52 18.84
N ASP A 150 -5.97 15.37 19.39
CA ASP A 150 -4.76 15.27 20.19
C ASP A 150 -3.51 15.35 19.30
N ARG A 151 -2.78 16.46 19.40
CA ARG A 151 -1.53 16.70 18.65
C ARG A 151 -0.39 15.76 19.05
N ARG A 152 -0.53 15.00 20.15
CA ARG A 152 0.43 13.98 20.58
C ARG A 152 0.22 12.64 19.88
N LEU A 153 -0.95 12.41 19.28
CA LEU A 153 -1.28 11.15 18.61
C LEU A 153 -0.27 10.74 17.51
N PRO A 154 0.23 11.64 16.62
CA PRO A 154 1.20 11.26 15.61
C PRO A 154 2.54 10.84 16.21
N LEU A 155 2.94 11.48 17.31
CA LEU A 155 4.14 11.12 18.05
C LEU A 155 3.97 9.75 18.73
N ALA A 156 2.81 9.50 19.34
CA ALA A 156 2.50 8.21 19.93
C ALA A 156 2.50 7.08 18.88
N MET A 157 1.94 7.32 17.70
CA MET A 157 2.01 6.39 16.56
C MET A 157 3.45 6.13 16.13
N LEU A 158 4.27 7.17 16.01
CA LEU A 158 5.68 7.04 15.62
C LEU A 158 6.45 6.19 16.64
N VAL A 159 6.29 6.47 17.94
CA VAL A 159 6.91 5.70 19.01
C VAL A 159 6.45 4.24 18.97
N ALA A 160 5.15 3.99 18.79
CA ALA A 160 4.61 2.63 18.69
C ALA A 160 5.22 1.86 17.51
N VAL A 161 5.39 2.50 16.35
CA VAL A 161 6.05 1.90 15.18
C VAL A 161 7.52 1.58 15.47
N LEU A 162 8.26 2.50 16.10
CA LEU A 162 9.69 2.29 16.41
C LEU A 162 9.89 1.17 17.44
N VAL A 163 9.08 1.16 18.50
CA VAL A 163 9.14 0.12 19.55
C VAL A 163 8.70 -1.23 18.96
N GLY A 164 7.64 -1.27 18.15
CA GLY A 164 7.19 -2.48 17.49
C GLY A 164 8.23 -3.05 16.53
N LEU A 165 8.91 -2.19 15.75
CA LEU A 165 9.99 -2.59 14.86
C LEU A 165 11.18 -3.14 15.64
N ALA A 166 11.66 -2.42 16.66
CA ALA A 166 12.79 -2.85 17.49
C ALA A 166 12.49 -4.17 18.23
N GLY A 167 11.30 -4.28 18.82
CA GLY A 167 10.83 -5.48 19.50
C GLY A 167 10.68 -6.67 18.55
N SER A 168 10.13 -6.45 17.35
CA SER A 168 10.04 -7.50 16.33
C SER A 168 11.42 -7.99 15.92
N ILE A 169 12.36 -7.10 15.63
CA ILE A 169 13.74 -7.47 15.25
C ILE A 169 14.39 -8.27 16.39
N TRP A 170 14.29 -7.78 17.62
CA TRP A 170 14.87 -8.43 18.80
C TRP A 170 14.33 -9.85 19.01
N VAL A 171 13.01 -10.01 19.01
CA VAL A 171 12.36 -11.31 19.22
C VAL A 171 12.66 -12.27 18.06
N THR A 172 12.55 -11.81 16.82
CA THR A 172 12.87 -12.63 15.64
C THR A 172 14.32 -13.11 15.67
N MET A 173 15.28 -12.23 16.01
CA MET A 173 16.69 -12.61 16.13
C MET A 173 16.92 -13.57 17.29
N THR A 174 16.33 -13.33 18.47
CA THR A 174 16.51 -14.19 19.65
C THR A 174 16.00 -15.61 19.37
N LEU A 175 14.80 -15.72 18.79
CA LEU A 175 14.23 -17.02 18.42
C LEU A 175 15.08 -17.74 17.37
N ALA A 176 15.56 -17.01 16.36
CA ALA A 176 16.40 -17.58 15.31
C ALA A 176 17.73 -18.13 15.85
N HIS A 177 18.33 -17.47 16.84
CA HIS A 177 19.56 -17.92 17.49
C HIS A 177 19.31 -19.10 18.44
N GLN A 178 18.21 -19.09 19.19
CA GLN A 178 17.93 -20.11 20.20
C GLN A 178 17.48 -21.44 19.58
N TYR A 179 16.57 -21.40 18.61
CA TYR A 179 15.95 -22.60 18.03
C TYR A 179 16.50 -22.95 16.65
N GLY A 180 17.31 -22.07 16.05
CA GLY A 180 17.70 -22.16 14.65
C GLY A 180 16.55 -21.72 13.74
N GLY A 181 16.80 -20.73 12.87
CA GLY A 181 15.77 -20.18 11.97
C GLY A 181 15.07 -21.25 11.10
N ILE A 182 15.76 -22.33 10.75
CA ILE A 182 15.18 -23.45 9.98
C ILE A 182 14.07 -24.19 10.73
N ASN A 183 14.10 -24.21 12.06
CA ASN A 183 13.10 -24.88 12.89
C ASN A 183 11.90 -23.97 13.23
N LEU A 184 11.95 -22.69 12.83
CA LEU A 184 10.85 -21.76 12.99
C LEU A 184 9.88 -21.84 11.79
N HIS A 185 8.91 -20.93 11.74
CA HIS A 185 7.88 -20.93 10.70
C HIS A 185 8.48 -20.91 9.29
N SER A 186 8.26 -22.00 8.53
CA SER A 186 8.89 -22.25 7.23
C SER A 186 8.72 -21.11 6.22
N TRP A 187 7.54 -20.47 6.18
CA TRP A 187 7.33 -19.32 5.29
C TRP A 187 8.26 -18.15 5.63
N TYR A 188 8.37 -17.74 6.89
CA TYR A 188 9.08 -16.51 7.23
C TYR A 188 10.60 -16.67 7.22
N PHE A 189 11.10 -17.88 7.53
CA PHE A 189 12.54 -18.13 7.64
C PHE A 189 13.15 -18.83 6.40
N SER A 190 12.35 -19.45 5.53
CA SER A 190 12.84 -20.14 4.33
C SER A 190 12.14 -19.66 3.05
N GLY A 191 10.81 -19.54 3.07
CA GLY A 191 10.02 -19.14 1.90
C GLY A 191 10.25 -17.68 1.49
N ALA A 192 9.84 -16.74 2.35
CA ALA A 192 9.83 -15.32 2.13
C ALA A 192 11.21 -14.71 1.81
N PRO A 193 12.34 -15.14 2.41
CA PRO A 193 13.66 -14.64 2.01
C PRO A 193 14.09 -15.09 0.62
N ARG A 194 13.66 -16.27 0.16
CA ARG A 194 14.03 -16.86 -1.14
C ARG A 194 13.07 -16.48 -2.25
N TRP A 195 11.81 -16.20 -1.92
CA TRP A 195 10.73 -15.90 -2.85
C TRP A 195 11.08 -14.78 -3.84
N PRO A 196 11.69 -13.64 -3.44
CA PRO A 196 11.98 -12.53 -4.35
C PRO A 196 12.96 -12.93 -5.43
N PHE A 197 14.02 -13.65 -5.06
CA PHE A 197 15.04 -14.11 -5.99
C PHE A 197 14.49 -15.17 -6.95
N ARG A 198 13.67 -16.11 -6.45
CA ARG A 198 12.98 -17.10 -7.29
C ARG A 198 12.00 -16.45 -8.27
N TYR A 199 11.28 -15.43 -7.80
CA TYR A 199 10.35 -14.66 -8.61
C TYR A 199 11.06 -13.86 -9.70
N LEU A 200 12.18 -13.21 -9.37
CA LEU A 200 12.98 -12.51 -10.38
C LEU A 200 13.57 -13.48 -11.41
N ALA A 201 14.10 -14.61 -10.96
CA ALA A 201 14.65 -15.64 -11.85
C ALA A 201 13.58 -16.19 -12.80
N SER A 202 12.34 -16.40 -12.33
CA SER A 202 11.26 -16.86 -13.20
C SER A 202 10.86 -15.83 -14.24
N VAL A 203 10.79 -14.54 -13.86
CA VAL A 203 10.49 -13.45 -14.81
C VAL A 203 11.61 -13.25 -15.82
N TYR A 204 12.88 -13.41 -15.40
CA TYR A 204 14.04 -13.28 -16.27
C TYR A 204 14.14 -14.43 -17.28
N ASN A 205 13.96 -15.67 -16.82
CA ASN A 205 14.13 -16.86 -17.66
C ASN A 205 12.95 -17.10 -18.62
N ALA A 206 11.75 -16.64 -18.27
CA ALA A 206 10.55 -16.81 -19.09
C ALA A 206 9.75 -15.49 -19.13
N PRO A 207 10.23 -14.47 -19.87
CA PRO A 207 9.51 -13.22 -20.01
C PRO A 207 8.22 -13.46 -20.79
N GLU A 208 7.08 -13.20 -20.16
CA GLU A 208 5.78 -13.33 -20.81
C GLU A 208 5.52 -12.14 -21.77
N PRO A 209 4.67 -12.30 -22.80
CA PRO A 209 4.33 -11.20 -23.70
C PRO A 209 3.63 -10.04 -22.97
N PHE A 210 4.04 -8.80 -23.23
CA PHE A 210 3.46 -7.61 -22.58
C PHE A 210 2.00 -7.38 -22.99
N LEU A 211 1.68 -7.55 -24.28
CA LEU A 211 0.41 -7.11 -24.87
C LEU A 211 -0.82 -7.83 -24.28
N PRO A 212 -0.86 -9.17 -24.14
CA PRO A 212 -2.00 -9.86 -23.51
C PRO A 212 -2.19 -9.47 -22.05
N ARG A 213 -1.10 -9.17 -21.33
CA ARG A 213 -1.20 -8.76 -19.91
C ARG A 213 -1.76 -7.35 -19.77
N LEU A 214 -1.37 -6.46 -20.68
CA LEU A 214 -1.92 -5.12 -20.75
C LEU A 214 -3.42 -5.15 -21.08
N THR A 215 -3.86 -6.02 -22.01
CA THR A 215 -5.29 -6.15 -22.33
C THR A 215 -6.10 -6.65 -21.14
N PHE A 216 -5.68 -7.71 -20.45
CA PHE A 216 -6.36 -8.17 -19.23
C PHE A 216 -6.36 -7.12 -18.12
N THR A 217 -5.26 -6.38 -17.96
CA THR A 217 -5.19 -5.27 -17.00
C THR A 217 -6.16 -4.15 -17.37
N GLY A 218 -6.25 -3.82 -18.66
CA GLY A 218 -7.19 -2.84 -19.20
C GLY A 218 -8.65 -3.25 -18.99
N ILE A 219 -8.99 -4.50 -19.29
CA ILE A 219 -10.34 -5.05 -19.06
C ILE A 219 -10.69 -4.95 -17.56
N GLY A 220 -9.80 -5.39 -16.68
CA GLY A 220 -10.03 -5.29 -15.23
C GLY A 220 -10.18 -3.84 -14.74
N ALA A 221 -9.41 -2.90 -15.31
CA ALA A 221 -9.52 -1.48 -14.99
C ALA A 221 -10.86 -0.90 -15.47
N THR A 222 -11.30 -1.25 -16.67
CA THR A 222 -12.59 -0.81 -17.23
C THR A 222 -13.76 -1.36 -16.42
N VAL A 223 -13.76 -2.66 -16.09
CA VAL A 223 -14.80 -3.27 -15.25
C VAL A 223 -14.88 -2.58 -13.89
N MET A 224 -13.73 -2.35 -13.25
CA MET A 224 -13.68 -1.63 -11.97
C MET A 224 -14.21 -0.19 -12.09
N ALA A 225 -13.83 0.53 -13.14
CA ALA A 225 -14.30 1.90 -13.37
C ALA A 225 -15.82 1.94 -13.60
N SER A 226 -16.36 0.99 -14.36
CA SER A 226 -17.81 0.85 -14.59
C SER A 226 -18.55 0.57 -13.29
N LEU A 227 -18.05 -0.34 -12.44
CA LEU A 227 -18.66 -0.62 -11.14
C LEU A 227 -18.67 0.61 -10.22
N LEU A 228 -17.57 1.37 -10.19
CA LEU A 228 -17.48 2.61 -9.41
C LEU A 228 -18.44 3.68 -9.94
N PHE A 229 -18.53 3.85 -11.26
CA PHE A 229 -19.44 4.81 -11.88
C PHE A 229 -20.91 4.47 -11.62
N LEU A 230 -21.28 3.20 -11.81
CA LEU A 230 -22.66 2.73 -11.58
C LEU A 230 -23.06 2.91 -10.12
N ARG A 231 -22.20 2.54 -9.16
CA ARG A 231 -22.48 2.78 -7.72
C ARG A 231 -22.56 4.27 -7.39
N HIS A 232 -21.75 5.11 -8.02
CA HIS A 232 -21.79 6.55 -7.77
C HIS A 232 -23.08 7.19 -8.32
N ARG A 233 -23.61 6.68 -9.43
CA ARG A 233 -24.82 7.20 -10.10
C ARG A 233 -26.13 6.60 -9.59
N PHE A 234 -26.11 5.34 -9.18
CA PHE A 234 -27.28 4.55 -8.76
C PHE A 234 -27.07 4.01 -7.35
N LEU A 235 -27.71 4.66 -6.37
CA LEU A 235 -27.62 4.28 -4.95
C LEU A 235 -28.20 2.88 -4.64
N TRP A 236 -29.09 2.37 -5.52
CA TRP A 236 -29.75 1.07 -5.38
C TRP A 236 -28.97 -0.10 -6.00
N TRP A 237 -27.76 0.17 -6.53
CA TRP A 237 -26.97 -0.86 -7.21
C TRP A 237 -26.47 -1.92 -6.20
N PRO A 238 -26.76 -3.22 -6.42
CA PRO A 238 -26.52 -4.27 -5.43
C PRO A 238 -25.05 -4.72 -5.35
N LEU A 239 -24.25 -4.49 -6.39
CA LEU A 239 -22.87 -4.98 -6.44
C LEU A 239 -21.90 -3.98 -5.81
N HIS A 240 -21.23 -4.41 -4.76
CA HIS A 240 -20.22 -3.61 -4.08
C HIS A 240 -18.86 -3.66 -4.81
N PRO A 241 -18.30 -2.53 -5.28
CA PRO A 241 -17.09 -2.50 -6.13
C PRO A 241 -15.83 -2.97 -5.41
N VAL A 242 -15.82 -2.99 -4.06
CA VAL A 242 -14.68 -3.42 -3.24
C VAL A 242 -14.44 -4.93 -3.30
N GLY A 243 -15.46 -5.74 -3.59
CA GLY A 243 -15.28 -7.19 -3.71
C GLY A 243 -14.43 -7.58 -4.93
N PHE A 244 -14.56 -6.84 -6.04
CA PHE A 244 -13.86 -7.12 -7.29
C PHE A 244 -12.32 -7.21 -7.17
N PRO A 245 -11.61 -6.26 -6.53
CA PRO A 245 -10.15 -6.35 -6.40
C PRO A 245 -9.72 -7.45 -5.42
N ILE A 246 -10.47 -7.73 -4.36
CA ILE A 246 -10.02 -8.62 -3.27
C ILE A 246 -10.52 -10.06 -3.37
N ALA A 247 -11.41 -10.36 -4.32
CA ALA A 247 -12.03 -11.67 -4.48
C ALA A 247 -11.03 -12.83 -4.59
N SER A 248 -9.81 -12.57 -5.09
CA SER A 248 -8.76 -13.58 -5.31
C SER A 248 -7.62 -13.54 -4.29
N THR A 249 -7.69 -12.69 -3.26
CA THR A 249 -6.64 -12.66 -2.23
C THR A 249 -6.76 -13.78 -1.22
N TYR A 250 -5.62 -14.36 -0.84
CA TYR A 250 -5.54 -15.49 0.08
C TYR A 250 -6.33 -15.26 1.38
N THR A 251 -6.20 -14.07 1.99
CA THR A 251 -6.93 -13.74 3.23
C THR A 251 -8.45 -13.81 3.08
N ILE A 252 -8.99 -13.37 1.94
CA ILE A 252 -10.43 -13.38 1.68
C ILE A 252 -10.92 -14.80 1.40
N VAL A 253 -10.19 -15.53 0.55
CA VAL A 253 -10.54 -16.91 0.17
C VAL A 253 -10.41 -17.87 1.36
N SER A 254 -9.43 -17.67 2.24
CA SER A 254 -9.15 -18.59 3.35
C SER A 254 -9.89 -18.23 4.65
N TYR A 255 -10.08 -16.95 4.97
CA TYR A 255 -10.58 -16.55 6.31
C TYR A 255 -11.58 -15.38 6.32
N GLY A 256 -11.75 -14.64 5.21
CA GLY A 256 -12.45 -13.33 5.21
C GLY A 256 -13.78 -13.28 4.47
N TRP A 257 -14.27 -14.39 3.92
CA TRP A 257 -15.46 -14.41 3.04
C TRP A 257 -16.76 -13.93 3.71
N PHE A 258 -16.98 -14.26 5.00
CA PHE A 258 -18.18 -13.82 5.72
C PHE A 258 -18.27 -12.31 5.94
N ALA A 259 -17.13 -11.63 6.11
CA ALA A 259 -17.08 -10.19 6.37
C ALA A 259 -17.44 -9.33 5.13
N ILE A 260 -17.60 -9.95 3.95
CA ILE A 260 -18.05 -9.27 2.73
C ILE A 260 -19.59 -9.13 2.71
N PHE A 261 -20.32 -9.95 3.47
CA PHE A 261 -21.79 -9.97 3.49
C PHE A 261 -22.42 -9.10 4.57
N THR A 262 -21.61 -8.45 5.41
CA THR A 262 -22.04 -7.49 6.45
C THR A 262 -21.87 -6.06 5.98
#